data_AF-A0A6N8X2R9-F1
#
_entry.id   AF-A0A6N8X2R9-F1
#
_cell.length_a   1.000
_cell.length_b   1.000
_cell.length_c   1.000
_cell.angle_alpha   90.00
_cell.angle_beta   90.00
_cell.angle_gamma   90.00
#
_symmetry.space_group_name_H-M   'P 1'
#
loop_
_entity.id
_entity.type
_entity.pdbx_description
1 polymer ?
#
loop_
_entity_poly.entity_id
_entity_poly.type
_entity_poly.pdbx_seq_one_letter_code
_entity_poly.pdbx_strand_id
1 'polypeptide(L)'
;MRIGRAVLQHGSVLLVADQSPLLAGMEGDGLAASGNGGRGGHRDPPANAVTLTELLEEAPSWEQLVDAFSLGFARALGGDWTRGTLTDEEQTLARELKDKYGSPTWTWRRAGLQSEDEPA
;
A
#
# COMPACT_ATOMS: atom_id res chain seq x y z
N MET A 1 -9.62 7.78 2.03
CA MET A 1 -9.39 8.93 2.95
C MET A 1 -9.81 10.22 2.24
N ARG A 2 -10.41 11.21 2.91
CA ARG A 2 -10.69 12.52 2.26
C ARG A 2 -9.59 13.51 2.63
N ILE A 3 -9.11 14.27 1.64
CA ILE A 3 -8.11 15.34 1.81
C ILE A 3 -8.73 16.60 1.21
N GLY A 4 -9.18 17.52 2.06
CA GLY A 4 -9.93 18.70 1.63
C GLY A 4 -11.18 18.33 0.81
N ARG A 5 -11.18 18.68 -0.48
CA ARG A 5 -12.25 18.38 -1.44
C ARG A 5 -12.02 17.12 -2.27
N ALA A 6 -10.87 16.45 -2.10
CA ALA A 6 -10.47 15.28 -2.87
C ALA A 6 -10.64 13.97 -2.06
N VAL A 7 -10.73 12.86 -2.78
CA VAL A 7 -10.68 11.51 -2.23
C VAL A 7 -9.34 10.89 -2.59
N LEU A 8 -8.59 10.44 -1.58
CA LEU A 8 -7.41 9.61 -1.75
C LEU A 8 -7.85 8.14 -1.72
N GLN A 9 -7.63 7.46 -2.85
CA GLN A 9 -7.78 6.02 -3.03
C GLN A 9 -6.47 5.48 -3.60
N HIS A 10 -5.93 4.45 -2.95
CA HIS A 10 -4.77 3.69 -3.40
C HIS A 10 -5.01 2.21 -3.10
N GLY A 11 -4.31 1.34 -3.81
CA GLY A 11 -4.39 -0.11 -3.65
C GLY A 11 -3.15 -0.78 -4.21
N SER A 12 -3.04 -2.08 -3.98
CA SER A 12 -1.93 -2.91 -4.46
C SER A 12 -2.47 -4.04 -5.33
N VAL A 13 -1.69 -4.44 -6.32
CA VAL A 13 -1.95 -5.61 -7.17
C VAL A 13 -0.79 -6.58 -6.98
N LEU A 14 -1.11 -7.85 -6.74
CA LEU A 14 -0.11 -8.89 -6.52
C LEU A 14 0.45 -9.34 -7.88
N LEU A 15 1.72 -9.03 -8.17
CA LEU A 15 2.32 -9.33 -9.47
C LEU A 15 2.92 -10.74 -9.54
N VAL A 16 3.74 -11.11 -8.55
CA VAL A 16 4.49 -12.37 -8.52
C VAL A 16 4.31 -13.11 -7.19
N ALA A 17 4.48 -14.43 -7.23
CA ALA A 17 4.28 -15.32 -6.09
C ALA A 17 5.56 -15.57 -5.28
N ASP A 18 5.68 -14.90 -4.14
CA ASP A 18 5.94 -15.49 -2.82
C ASP A 18 5.52 -14.46 -1.77
N GLN A 19 4.39 -14.71 -1.11
CA GLN A 19 3.87 -13.82 -0.07
C GLN A 19 4.31 -14.25 1.33
N SER A 20 5.09 -15.34 1.46
CA SER A 20 5.52 -15.89 2.74
C SER A 20 6.21 -14.86 3.64
N PRO A 21 7.07 -13.93 3.13
CA PRO A 21 7.68 -12.89 3.98
C PRO A 21 6.66 -11.89 4.55
N LEU A 22 5.63 -11.54 3.78
CA LEU A 22 4.55 -10.67 4.22
C LEU A 22 3.74 -11.35 5.33
N LEU A 23 3.43 -12.63 5.15
CA LEU A 23 2.65 -13.43 6.09
C LEU A 23 3.40 -13.70 7.38
N ALA A 24 4.68 -14.08 7.29
CA ALA A 24 5.54 -14.32 8.45
C ALA A 24 5.70 -13.04 9.31
N GLY A 25 5.78 -11.87 8.67
CA GLY A 25 5.80 -10.58 9.38
C GLY A 25 4.48 -10.24 10.09
N MET A 26 3.34 -10.75 9.61
CA MET A 26 2.04 -10.56 10.26
C MET A 26 1.82 -11.52 11.44
N GLU A 27 2.45 -12.70 11.41
CA GLU A 27 2.37 -13.72 12.46
C GLU A 27 3.21 -13.38 13.70
N GLY A 28 4.34 -12.70 13.51
CA GLY A 28 5.28 -12.37 14.60
C GLY A 28 4.83 -11.25 15.56
N ASP A 29 3.99 -10.31 15.11
CA ASP A 29 3.75 -9.04 15.82
C ASP A 29 2.40 -8.94 16.54
N GLY A 30 1.59 -10.01 16.61
CA GLY A 30 0.30 -9.95 17.31
C GLY A 30 -0.68 -8.89 16.75
N LEU A 31 -0.41 -8.33 15.56
CA LEU A 31 -1.23 -7.32 14.89
C LEU A 31 -2.58 -7.87 14.38
N ALA A 32 -2.83 -9.15 14.58
CA ALA A 32 -4.13 -9.78 14.44
C ALA A 32 -5.06 -9.42 15.62
N ALA A 33 -5.37 -8.12 15.82
CA ALA A 33 -6.64 -7.61 16.37
C ALA A 33 -6.51 -6.17 16.87
N SER A 34 -6.96 -5.21 16.08
CA SER A 34 -7.66 -4.05 16.65
C SER A 34 -8.88 -3.74 15.78
N GLY A 35 -9.79 -4.70 15.74
CA GLY A 35 -11.18 -4.53 15.35
C GLY A 35 -12.02 -4.85 16.57
N ASN A 36 -12.80 -3.88 17.03
CA ASN A 36 -13.60 -3.94 18.24
C ASN A 36 -14.54 -5.17 18.24
N GLY A 37 -14.29 -6.12 19.15
CA GLY A 37 -15.25 -7.14 19.57
C GLY A 37 -15.10 -8.52 18.90
N GLY A 38 -14.73 -9.51 19.71
CA GLY A 38 -15.04 -10.91 19.44
C GLY A 38 -13.82 -11.81 19.23
N ARG A 39 -13.72 -12.82 20.09
CA ARG A 39 -12.77 -13.95 20.02
C ARG A 39 -12.66 -14.53 18.61
N GLY A 40 -11.44 -14.78 18.13
CA GLY A 40 -11.17 -15.84 17.15
C GLY A 40 -10.55 -15.40 15.82
N GLY A 41 -9.52 -16.15 15.43
CA GLY A 41 -9.21 -16.43 14.03
C GLY A 41 -7.99 -15.69 13.48
N HIS A 42 -6.89 -16.43 13.35
CA HIS A 42 -5.96 -16.31 12.22
C HIS A 42 -6.80 -16.05 10.97
N ARG A 43 -6.76 -14.84 10.41
CA ARG A 43 -7.19 -14.67 9.04
C ARG A 43 -5.96 -14.93 8.21
N ASP A 44 -5.84 -16.17 7.76
CA ASP A 44 -5.04 -16.49 6.59
C ASP A 44 -5.30 -15.40 5.53
N PRO A 45 -4.30 -15.06 4.69
CA PRO A 45 -4.59 -14.31 3.48
C PRO A 45 -5.78 -14.99 2.83
N PRO A 46 -6.77 -14.22 2.34
CA PRO A 46 -8.02 -14.83 1.89
C PRO A 46 -7.61 -15.91 0.89
N ALA A 47 -8.08 -17.15 1.10
CA ALA A 47 -7.57 -18.37 0.46
C ALA A 47 -7.68 -18.38 -1.09
N ASN A 48 -8.11 -17.25 -1.66
CA ASN A 48 -8.35 -16.91 -3.04
C ASN A 48 -7.55 -15.69 -3.53
N ALA A 49 -6.55 -15.21 -2.78
CA ALA A 49 -5.60 -14.24 -3.30
C ALA A 49 -4.77 -14.90 -4.40
N VAL A 50 -4.81 -14.32 -5.60
CA VAL A 50 -4.09 -14.82 -6.77
C VAL A 50 -3.19 -13.71 -7.31
N THR A 51 -2.01 -14.09 -7.74
CA THR A 51 -1.04 -13.21 -8.38
C THR A 51 -1.33 -13.10 -9.87
N LEU A 52 -0.86 -12.03 -10.49
CA LEU A 52 -1.02 -11.84 -11.92
C LEU A 52 -0.31 -12.93 -12.73
N THR A 53 0.83 -13.42 -12.25
CA THR A 53 1.56 -14.56 -12.84
C THR A 53 0.85 -15.91 -12.72
N GLU A 54 -0.10 -16.06 -11.80
CA GLU A 54 -0.92 -17.27 -11.73
C GLU A 54 -2.11 -17.20 -12.70
N LEU A 55 -2.53 -15.99 -13.07
CA LEU A 55 -3.62 -15.76 -14.03
C LEU A 55 -3.15 -15.63 -15.47
N LEU A 56 -1.92 -15.20 -15.69
CA LEU A 56 -1.31 -15.02 -17.00
C LEU A 56 -0.22 -16.07 -17.23
N GLU A 57 -0.08 -16.54 -18.46
CA GLU A 57 0.97 -17.50 -18.84
C GLU A 57 2.38 -16.95 -18.55
N GLU A 58 2.55 -15.63 -18.64
CA GLU A 58 3.79 -14.91 -18.34
C GLU A 58 3.52 -13.59 -17.61
N ALA A 59 4.47 -13.15 -16.77
CA ALA A 59 4.41 -11.86 -16.11
C ALA A 59 4.53 -10.72 -17.14
N PRO A 60 3.60 -9.76 -17.19
CA PRO A 60 3.74 -8.60 -18.05
C PRO A 60 4.92 -7.75 -17.60
N SER A 61 5.57 -7.10 -18.56
CA SER A 61 6.59 -6.09 -18.27
C SER A 61 5.97 -4.91 -17.50
N TRP A 62 6.83 -4.15 -16.81
CA TRP A 62 6.40 -2.93 -16.12
C TRP A 62 5.69 -1.95 -17.05
N GLU A 63 6.19 -1.80 -18.29
CA GLU A 63 5.60 -0.92 -19.30
C GLU A 63 4.20 -1.40 -19.70
N GLN A 64 4.04 -2.71 -19.94
CA GLN A 64 2.73 -3.30 -20.25
C GLN A 64 1.73 -3.11 -19.11
N LEU A 65 2.18 -3.23 -17.85
CA LEU A 65 1.35 -2.95 -16.68
C LEU A 65 0.88 -1.49 -16.67
N VAL A 66 1.81 -0.54 -16.77
CA VAL A 66 1.50 0.89 -16.76
C VAL A 66 0.51 1.24 -17.87
N ASP A 67 0.71 0.72 -19.08
CA ASP A 67 -0.19 0.99 -20.21
C ASP A 67 -1.57 0.37 -20.00
N ALA A 68 -1.64 -0.88 -19.55
CA ALA A 68 -2.91 -1.57 -19.29
C ALA A 68 -3.72 -0.89 -18.18
N PHE A 69 -3.08 -0.50 -17.08
CA PHE A 69 -3.75 0.24 -16.00
C PHE A 69 -4.18 1.63 -16.45
N SER A 70 -3.32 2.38 -17.14
CA SER A 70 -3.65 3.73 -17.63
C SER A 70 -4.86 3.70 -18.56
N LEU A 71 -4.88 2.75 -19.51
CA LEU A 71 -6.00 2.55 -20.42
C LEU A 71 -7.27 2.10 -19.68
N GLY A 72 -7.16 1.17 -18.74
CA GLY A 72 -8.27 0.67 -17.94
C GLY A 72 -8.92 1.78 -17.11
N PHE A 73 -8.12 2.60 -16.42
CA PHE A 73 -8.60 3.75 -15.66
C PHE A 73 -9.25 4.79 -16.56
N ALA A 74 -8.63 5.14 -17.69
CA ALA A 74 -9.20 6.09 -18.63
C ALA A 74 -10.57 5.63 -19.17
N ARG A 75 -10.73 4.34 -19.47
CA ARG A 75 -12.02 3.77 -19.91
C ARG A 75 -13.06 3.74 -18.80
N ALA A 76 -12.67 3.39 -17.58
CA ALA A 76 -13.60 3.24 -16.46
C ALA A 76 -14.07 4.57 -15.87
N LEU A 77 -13.18 5.56 -15.82
CA LEU A 77 -13.44 6.86 -15.19
C LEU A 77 -13.79 7.96 -16.21
N GLY A 78 -13.50 7.73 -17.50
CA GLY A 78 -13.68 8.72 -18.55
C GLY A 78 -12.72 9.90 -18.44
N GLY A 79 -12.91 10.91 -19.32
CA GLY A 79 -12.11 12.12 -19.38
C GLY A 79 -10.83 11.99 -20.21
N ASP A 80 -10.09 13.09 -20.33
CA ASP A 80 -8.81 13.16 -21.02
C ASP A 80 -7.67 12.89 -20.02
N TRP A 81 -6.86 11.88 -20.34
CA TRP A 81 -5.75 11.46 -19.48
C TRP A 81 -4.42 11.78 -20.17
N THR A 82 -3.58 12.54 -19.48
CA THR A 82 -2.24 12.86 -19.94
C THR A 82 -1.24 12.52 -18.84
N ARG A 83 -0.07 12.00 -19.23
CA ARG A 83 1.01 11.77 -18.28
C ARG A 83 1.44 13.10 -17.66
N GLY A 84 1.24 13.24 -16.35
CA GLY A 84 1.69 14.39 -15.58
C GLY A 84 3.06 14.16 -14.96
N THR A 85 3.67 15.25 -14.52
CA THR A 85 4.79 15.28 -13.57
C THR A 85 4.36 16.06 -12.35
N LEU A 86 5.01 15.81 -11.21
CA LEU A 86 4.75 16.59 -9.99
C LEU A 86 5.10 18.07 -10.24
N THR A 87 4.22 18.98 -9.81
CA THR A 87 4.52 20.43 -9.80
C THR A 87 5.60 20.75 -8.78
N ASP A 88 6.19 21.94 -8.84
CA ASP A 88 7.22 22.37 -7.87
C ASP A 88 6.68 22.41 -6.43
N GLU A 89 5.41 22.79 -6.26
CA GLU A 89 4.72 22.75 -4.96
C GLU A 89 4.54 21.31 -4.48
N GLU A 90 4.11 20.40 -5.36
CA GLU A 90 3.94 18.98 -5.03
C GLU A 90 5.27 18.30 -4.69
N GLN A 91 6.35 18.63 -5.42
CA GLN A 91 7.69 18.14 -5.12
C GLN A 91 8.20 18.65 -3.77
N THR A 92 7.93 19.91 -3.45
CA THR A 92 8.28 20.49 -2.15
C THR A 92 7.53 19.81 -1.02
N LEU A 93 6.21 19.64 -1.17
CA LEU A 93 5.40 18.89 -0.22
C LEU A 93 5.87 17.44 -0.07
N ALA A 94 6.21 16.76 -1.18
CA ALA A 94 6.72 15.39 -1.14
C ALA A 94 8.03 15.29 -0.35
N ARG A 95 8.93 16.28 -0.47
CA ARG A 95 10.16 16.37 0.33
C ARG A 95 9.87 16.54 1.81
N GLU A 96 8.97 17.45 2.18
CA GLU A 96 8.56 17.65 3.58
C GLU A 96 7.92 16.38 4.19
N LEU A 97 7.07 15.71 3.39
CA LEU A 97 6.42 14.47 3.81
C LEU A 97 7.38 13.29 3.93
N LYS A 98 8.50 13.30 3.21
CA LYS A 98 9.52 12.24 3.28
C LYS A 98 10.05 12.08 4.70
N ASP A 99 10.37 13.18 5.38
CA ASP A 99 10.91 13.14 6.74
C ASP A 99 9.88 12.59 7.73
N LYS A 100 8.61 12.96 7.54
CA LYS A 100 7.50 12.45 8.32
C LYS A 100 7.30 10.95 8.11
N TYR A 101 7.14 10.50 6.86
CA TYR A 101 6.88 9.09 6.56
C TYR A 101 8.10 8.18 6.75
N GLY A 102 9.31 8.74 6.73
CA GLY A 102 10.55 8.05 7.09
C GLY A 102 10.83 8.00 8.59
N SER A 103 10.11 8.76 9.42
CA SER A 103 10.33 8.79 10.85
C SER A 103 9.77 7.53 11.53
N PRO A 104 10.58 6.80 12.33
CA PRO A 104 10.09 5.70 13.15
C PRO A 104 8.99 6.16 14.12
N THR A 105 9.16 7.34 14.72
CA THR A 105 8.18 7.90 15.67
C THR A 105 6.81 8.09 15.02
N TRP A 106 6.77 8.48 13.74
CA TRP A 106 5.53 8.60 12.98
C TRP A 106 4.95 7.23 12.61
N THR A 107 5.80 6.34 12.10
CA THR A 107 5.42 5.00 11.63
C THR A 107 4.84 4.14 12.75
N TRP A 108 5.48 4.14 13.92
CA TRP A 108 5.11 3.31 15.07
C TRP A 108 4.10 3.96 16.02
N ARG A 109 3.77 5.24 15.82
CA ARG A 109 2.87 6.02 16.70
C ARG A 109 1.56 5.30 17.04
N ARG A 110 1.02 4.54 16.08
CA ARG A 110 -0.29 3.88 16.20
C ARG A 110 -0.18 2.40 16.62
N ALA A 111 1.03 1.85 16.65
CA ALA A 111 1.30 0.47 17.04
C ALA A 111 1.51 0.32 18.56
N GLY A 112 1.53 1.42 19.33
CA GLY A 112 1.81 1.38 20.78
C GLY A 112 3.26 1.05 21.15
N LEU A 113 4.11 0.80 20.15
CA LEU A 113 5.55 0.59 20.30
C LEU A 113 6.23 1.96 20.42
N GLN A 114 6.11 2.61 21.57
CA GLN A 114 7.05 3.66 21.93
C GLN A 114 8.34 2.95 22.34
N SER A 115 9.41 3.17 21.59
CA SER A 115 10.75 2.76 21.98
C SER A 115 11.11 3.48 23.28
N GLU A 116 11.03 2.77 24.40
CA GLU A 116 11.84 3.10 25.56
C GLU A 116 13.28 2.74 25.19
N ASP A 117 14.02 3.72 24.67
CA ASP A 117 15.48 3.70 24.66
C ASP A 117 15.95 5.16 24.63
N GLU A 118 15.95 5.76 25.82
CA GLU A 118 16.84 6.85 26.16
C GLU A 118 18.10 6.23 26.80
N PRO A 119 19.31 6.60 26.34
CA PRO A 119 20.42 6.68 27.27
C PRO A 119 20.95 8.10 27.39
N ALA A 120 21.29 8.40 28.65
CA ALA A 120 21.80 9.63 29.25
C ALA A 120 23.03 10.26 28.57
#